data_AF-A0AAD7CM92-F1
#
_entry.id   AF-A0AAD7CM92-F1
#
_cell.length_a   1.000
_cell.length_b   1.000
_cell.length_c   1.000
_cell.angle_alpha   90.00
_cell.angle_beta   90.00
_cell.angle_gamma   90.00
#
_symmetry.space_group_name_H-M   'P 1'
#
loop_
_entity.id
_entity.type
_entity.pdbx_description
1 polymer ?
#
loop_
_entity_poly.entity_id
_entity_poly.type
_entity_poly.pdbx_seq_one_letter_code
_entity_poly.pdbx_strand_id
1 'polypeptide(L)'
;AMRVFSISLSQTQPSGPNTLLNSASELSSFWFYQKSSVGQFMSSFSKTVTERTPQKERETRSVQENNYTAHVSSRGGSDQLAGELPSAVIITDQEYPAQAALSVLAKVLDEF
;
A
#
# COMPACT_ATOMS: atom_id res chain seq x y z
N ALA A 1 20.10 2.70 -2.60
CA ALA A 1 19.53 1.94 -3.73
C ALA A 1 18.07 2.30 -3.84
N MET A 2 17.45 2.21 -5.04
CA MET A 2 16.02 2.52 -5.25
C MET A 2 15.24 1.24 -5.54
N ARG A 3 14.41 0.80 -4.60
CA ARG A 3 13.73 -0.50 -4.65
C ARG A 3 12.28 -0.42 -4.16
N VAL A 4 11.46 -1.26 -4.77
CA VAL A 4 10.09 -1.56 -4.33
C VAL A 4 10.11 -2.93 -3.68
N PHE A 5 9.58 -3.04 -2.46
CA PHE A 5 9.52 -4.29 -1.71
C PHE A 5 8.15 -4.95 -1.80
N SER A 6 7.07 -4.16 -1.84
CA SER A 6 5.71 -4.68 -1.89
C SER A 6 4.73 -3.68 -2.49
N ILE A 7 3.72 -4.19 -3.17
CA ILE A 7 2.52 -3.46 -3.58
C ILE A 7 1.32 -4.29 -3.13
N SER A 8 0.32 -3.63 -2.55
CA SER A 8 -0.91 -4.27 -2.12
C SER A 8 -2.12 -3.39 -2.39
N LEU A 9 -3.23 -4.05 -2.66
CA LEU A 9 -4.53 -3.44 -2.88
C LEU A 9 -5.49 -3.99 -1.83
N SER A 10 -6.17 -3.09 -1.13
CA SER A 10 -7.13 -3.43 -0.09
C SER A 10 -8.43 -2.67 -0.31
N GLN A 11 -9.54 -3.35 -0.04
CA GLN A 11 -10.83 -2.72 0.09
C GLN A 11 -11.01 -2.23 1.52
N THR A 12 -11.24 -0.93 1.65
CA THR A 12 -11.41 -0.27 2.93
C THR A 12 -12.87 0.11 3.11
N GLN A 13 -13.44 -0.21 4.27
CA GLN A 13 -14.83 0.07 4.62
C GLN A 13 -14.89 1.10 5.77
N PRO A 14 -15.91 1.99 5.83
CA PRO A 14 -15.94 3.08 6.81
C PRO A 14 -16.10 2.60 8.25
N SER A 15 -16.70 1.42 8.43
CA SER A 15 -16.99 0.82 9.74
C SER A 15 -16.70 -0.68 9.78
N GLY A 16 -15.84 -1.18 8.88
CA GLY A 16 -15.58 -2.60 8.68
C GLY A 16 -14.08 -2.93 8.59
N PRO A 17 -13.72 -4.22 8.69
CA PRO A 17 -12.34 -4.65 8.55
C PRO A 17 -11.85 -4.42 7.11
N ASN A 18 -10.61 -3.98 6.98
CA ASN A 18 -9.98 -3.89 5.66
C ASN A 18 -9.76 -5.29 5.07
N THR A 19 -10.21 -5.46 3.84
CA THR A 19 -10.07 -6.72 3.10
C THR A 19 -8.93 -6.59 2.09
N LEU A 20 -7.90 -7.43 2.21
CA LEU A 20 -6.84 -7.49 1.22
C LEU A 20 -7.39 -8.13 -0.06
N LEU A 21 -7.35 -7.39 -1.18
CA LEU A 21 -7.80 -7.87 -2.48
C LEU A 21 -6.66 -8.58 -3.21
N ASN A 22 -5.49 -7.96 -3.26
CA ASN A 22 -4.32 -8.53 -3.92
C ASN A 22 -3.02 -7.97 -3.33
N SER A 23 -1.92 -8.71 -3.47
CA SER A 23 -0.58 -8.25 -3.10
C SER A 23 0.51 -8.92 -3.92
N ALA A 24 1.60 -8.20 -4.13
CA ALA A 24 2.83 -8.68 -4.74
C ALA A 24 4.01 -8.17 -3.91
N SER A 25 5.04 -9.01 -3.73
CA SER A 25 6.22 -8.64 -2.96
C SER A 25 7.50 -9.13 -3.63
N GLU A 26 8.52 -8.30 -3.64
CA GLU A 26 9.84 -8.59 -4.19
C GLU A 26 10.88 -8.56 -3.07
N LEU A 27 11.25 -9.76 -2.60
CA LEU A 27 12.10 -9.95 -1.42
C LEU A 27 13.46 -10.56 -1.76
N SER A 28 13.87 -10.52 -3.04
CA SER A 28 15.12 -11.12 -3.51
C SER A 28 16.37 -10.53 -2.85
N SER A 29 16.30 -9.28 -2.39
CA SER A 29 17.40 -8.62 -1.66
C SER A 29 17.63 -9.13 -0.24
N PHE A 30 16.71 -9.91 0.33
CA PHE A 30 16.82 -10.45 1.67
C PHE A 30 17.37 -11.88 1.65
N TRP A 31 18.05 -12.27 2.72
CA TRP A 31 18.51 -13.64 2.89
C TRP A 31 17.32 -14.60 2.95
N PHE A 32 17.50 -15.80 2.41
CA PHE A 32 16.44 -16.81 2.29
C PHE A 32 15.64 -17.02 3.58
N TYR A 33 16.33 -17.15 4.72
CA TYR A 33 15.70 -17.37 6.03
C TYR A 33 14.92 -16.16 6.56
N GLN A 34 15.20 -14.95 6.07
CA GLN A 34 14.50 -13.73 6.48
C GLN A 34 13.24 -13.46 5.66
N LYS A 35 13.16 -13.99 4.42
CA LYS A 35 12.09 -13.66 3.46
C LYS A 35 10.68 -13.86 4.02
N SER A 36 10.46 -14.93 4.78
CA SER A 36 9.14 -15.20 5.40
C SER A 36 8.74 -14.11 6.41
N SER A 37 9.64 -13.78 7.33
CA SER A 37 9.42 -12.73 8.34
C SER A 37 9.23 -11.35 7.69
N VAL A 38 10.05 -11.02 6.69
CA VAL A 38 9.94 -9.77 5.95
C VAL A 38 8.62 -9.69 5.18
N GLY A 39 8.17 -10.77 4.54
CA GLY A 39 6.88 -10.81 3.85
C GLY A 39 5.69 -10.58 4.79
N GLN A 40 5.73 -11.18 5.99
CA GLN A 40 4.73 -10.92 7.03
C GLN A 40 4.76 -9.46 7.49
N PHE A 41 5.95 -8.88 7.65
CA PHE A 41 6.12 -7.47 7.97
C PHE A 41 5.52 -6.57 6.87
N MET A 42 5.83 -6.81 5.58
CA MET A 42 5.27 -6.02 4.47
C MET A 42 3.74 -6.05 4.47
N SER A 43 3.16 -7.23 4.69
CA SER A 43 1.71 -7.42 4.72
C SER A 43 1.07 -6.70 5.92
N SER A 44 1.65 -6.86 7.10
CA SER A 44 1.15 -6.24 8.34
C SER A 44 1.29 -4.72 8.30
N PHE A 45 2.42 -4.24 7.80
CA PHE A 45 2.71 -2.81 7.67
C PHE A 45 1.77 -2.14 6.67
N SER A 46 1.55 -2.75 5.51
CA SER A 46 0.57 -2.27 4.54
C SER A 46 -0.83 -2.17 5.16
N LYS A 47 -1.27 -3.22 5.88
CA LYS A 47 -2.58 -3.23 6.54
C LYS A 47 -2.69 -2.09 7.55
N THR A 48 -1.69 -1.92 8.42
CA THR A 48 -1.67 -0.84 9.42
C THR A 48 -1.68 0.54 8.78
N VAL A 49 -0.92 0.77 7.70
CA VAL A 49 -0.91 2.05 6.99
C VAL A 49 -2.27 2.34 6.38
N THR A 50 -2.91 1.33 5.81
CA THR A 50 -4.25 1.44 5.23
C THR A 50 -5.29 1.79 6.31
N GLU A 51 -5.29 1.09 7.45
CA GLU A 51 -6.22 1.34 8.57
C GLU A 51 -6.05 2.72 9.22
N ARG A 52 -4.83 3.27 9.22
CA ARG A 52 -4.53 4.59 9.77
C ARG A 52 -4.76 5.74 8.79
N THR A 53 -5.01 5.43 7.52
CA THR A 53 -5.24 6.44 6.50
C THR A 53 -6.72 6.79 6.48
N PRO A 54 -7.08 8.07 6.69
CA PRO A 54 -8.47 8.47 6.62
C PRO A 54 -9.04 8.15 5.25
N GLN A 55 -10.25 7.60 5.22
CA GLN A 55 -10.99 7.35 4.00
C GLN A 55 -11.61 8.66 3.49
N LYS A 56 -10.77 9.60 3.06
CA LYS A 56 -11.21 10.77 2.31
C LYS A 56 -10.87 10.58 0.83
N GLU A 57 -11.71 11.18 -0.02
CA GLU A 57 -11.56 11.10 -1.46
C GLU A 57 -10.17 11.62 -1.89
N ARG A 58 -9.41 10.77 -2.60
CA ARG A 58 -8.08 11.06 -3.16
C ARG A 58 -7.05 11.46 -2.11
N GLU A 59 -7.12 10.88 -0.92
CA GLU A 59 -6.10 11.09 0.09
C GLU A 59 -4.86 10.28 -0.24
N THR A 60 -3.71 10.94 -0.15
CA THR A 60 -2.41 10.33 -0.39
C THR A 60 -1.51 10.64 0.80
N ARG A 61 -0.88 9.60 1.35
CA ARG A 61 -0.01 9.72 2.52
C ARG A 61 1.23 8.88 2.35
N SER A 62 2.31 9.31 3.00
CA SER A 62 3.54 8.52 3.14
C SER A 62 3.81 8.30 4.63
N VAL A 63 4.22 7.09 4.98
CA VAL A 63 4.56 6.69 6.35
C VAL A 63 5.94 6.05 6.30
N GLN A 64 6.89 6.61 7.04
CA GLN A 64 8.23 6.07 7.16
C GLN A 64 8.33 5.21 8.42
N GLU A 65 8.88 4.01 8.28
CA GLU A 65 9.14 3.06 9.37
C GLU A 65 10.53 2.44 9.16
N ASN A 66 11.51 2.87 9.97
CA ASN A 66 12.92 2.47 9.84
C ASN A 66 13.47 2.76 8.43
N ASN A 67 13.87 1.70 7.71
CA ASN A 67 14.45 1.77 6.36
C ASN A 67 13.39 1.65 5.25
N TYR A 68 12.10 1.63 5.61
CA TYR A 68 10.99 1.46 4.68
C TYR A 68 10.12 2.71 4.64
N THR A 69 9.64 3.03 3.44
CA THR A 69 8.64 4.07 3.22
C THR A 69 7.42 3.44 2.58
N ALA A 70 6.27 3.51 3.26
CA ALA A 70 4.99 3.11 2.70
C ALA A 70 4.28 4.34 2.15
N HIS A 71 3.95 4.32 0.87
CA HIS A 71 3.06 5.28 0.25
C HIS A 71 1.69 4.64 0.09
N VAL A 72 0.63 5.38 0.40
CA VAL A 72 -0.76 4.94 0.30
C VAL A 72 -1.55 5.95 -0.50
N SER A 73 -2.44 5.44 -1.35
CA SER A 73 -3.40 6.23 -2.11
C SER A 73 -4.76 5.56 -2.00
N SER A 74 -5.78 6.34 -1.66
CA SER A 74 -7.17 5.93 -1.69
C SER A 74 -7.88 6.64 -2.84
N ARG A 75 -8.71 5.93 -3.59
CA ARG A 75 -9.51 6.54 -4.65
C ARG A 75 -10.96 6.58 -4.21
N GLY A 76 -11.53 7.79 -4.16
CA GLY A 76 -12.97 8.02 -4.04
C GLY A 76 -13.63 8.31 -5.38
N GLY A 77 -14.91 7.94 -5.49
CA GLY A 77 -15.73 8.19 -6.66
C GLY A 77 -17.20 7.89 -6.38
N SER A 78 -18.09 8.58 -7.10
CA SER A 78 -19.56 8.48 -6.97
C SER A 78 -20.16 7.14 -7.40
N ASP A 79 -19.37 6.30 -8.08
CA ASP A 79 -19.80 4.98 -8.59
C ASP A 79 -19.40 3.82 -7.66
N GLN A 80 -18.78 4.13 -6.51
CA GLN A 80 -18.42 3.11 -5.53
C GLN A 80 -19.65 2.69 -4.74
N LEU A 81 -20.01 1.41 -4.87
CA LEU A 81 -21.07 0.77 -4.10
C LEU A 81 -20.90 1.09 -2.60
N ALA A 82 -21.84 1.84 -2.05
CA ALA A 82 -22.14 1.93 -0.62
C ALA A 82 -20.92 2.00 0.34
N GLY A 83 -19.95 2.86 0.07
CA GLY A 83 -18.89 3.23 1.03
C GLY A 83 -17.60 2.41 0.98
N GLU A 84 -17.47 1.47 0.05
CA GLU A 84 -16.22 0.72 -0.12
C GLU A 84 -15.22 1.49 -0.99
N LEU A 85 -14.11 1.94 -0.42
CA LEU A 85 -13.05 2.62 -1.16
C LEU A 85 -11.86 1.68 -1.39
N PRO A 86 -11.40 1.47 -2.63
CA PRO A 86 -10.14 0.79 -2.87
C PRO A 86 -8.98 1.70 -2.43
N SER A 87 -8.06 1.09 -1.69
CA SER A 87 -6.82 1.71 -1.22
C SER A 87 -5.65 0.86 -1.66
N ALA A 88 -4.63 1.49 -2.24
CA ALA A 88 -3.41 0.83 -2.64
C ALA A 88 -2.23 1.33 -1.81
N VAL A 89 -1.32 0.43 -1.47
CA VAL A 89 -0.09 0.72 -0.73
C VAL A 89 1.10 0.18 -1.51
N ILE A 90 2.17 0.96 -1.56
CA ILE A 90 3.49 0.55 -2.07
C ILE A 90 4.52 0.81 -1.00
N ILE A 91 5.36 -0.20 -0.72
CA ILE A 91 6.44 -0.12 0.25
C ILE A 91 7.76 -0.12 -0.51
N THR A 92 8.56 0.91 -0.28
CA THR A 92 9.83 1.16 -0.95
C THR A 92 10.93 1.42 0.08
N ASP A 93 12.18 1.55 -0.38
CA ASP A 93 13.19 2.24 0.42
C ASP A 93 12.95 3.76 0.46
N GLN A 94 13.72 4.45 1.30
CA GLN A 94 13.62 5.91 1.48
C GLN A 94 14.12 6.71 0.28
N GLU A 95 15.02 6.14 -0.53
CA GLU A 95 15.58 6.82 -1.71
C GLU A 95 14.63 6.77 -2.92
N TYR A 96 13.62 5.91 -2.89
CA TYR A 96 12.63 5.81 -3.96
C TYR A 96 11.80 7.11 -4.08
N PRO A 97 11.67 7.70 -5.28
CA PRO A 97 10.94 8.96 -5.46
C PRO A 97 9.45 8.79 -5.15
N ALA A 98 8.96 9.56 -4.17
CA ALA A 98 7.56 9.51 -3.75
C ALA A 98 6.60 9.75 -4.94
N GLN A 99 6.90 10.69 -5.84
CA GLN A 99 6.07 10.95 -7.03
C GLN A 99 5.94 9.73 -7.95
N ALA A 100 7.02 8.96 -8.12
CA ALA A 100 6.99 7.74 -8.91
C ALA A 100 6.13 6.67 -8.23
N ALA A 101 6.25 6.51 -6.91
CA ALA A 101 5.45 5.57 -6.14
C ALA A 101 3.95 5.89 -6.24
N LEU A 102 3.59 7.15 -6.08
CA LEU A 102 2.21 7.62 -6.15
C LEU A 102 1.62 7.51 -7.57
N SER A 103 2.42 7.77 -8.60
CA SER A 103 1.97 7.58 -9.99
C SER A 103 1.67 6.11 -10.29
N VAL A 104 2.46 5.17 -9.75
CA VAL A 104 2.19 3.72 -9.86
C VAL A 104 0.90 3.36 -9.12
N LEU A 105 0.71 3.85 -7.88
CA LEU A 105 -0.52 3.59 -7.13
C LEU A 105 -1.78 4.09 -7.85
N ALA A 106 -1.73 5.29 -8.43
CA ALA A 106 -2.84 5.83 -9.20
C ALA A 106 -3.21 4.92 -10.37
N LYS A 107 -2.21 4.44 -11.14
CA LYS A 107 -2.45 3.48 -12.24
C LYS A 107 -3.04 2.16 -11.76
N VAL A 108 -2.50 1.60 -10.66
CA VAL A 108 -3.03 0.35 -10.08
C VAL A 108 -4.49 0.50 -9.67
N LEU A 109 -4.88 1.65 -9.12
CA LEU A 109 -6.27 1.96 -8.75
C LEU A 109 -7.17 2.34 -9.94
N ASP A 110 -6.59 2.65 -11.09
CA ASP A 110 -7.33 2.96 -12.33
C ASP A 110 -7.58 1.69 -13.17
N GLU A 111 -6.65 0.74 -13.15
CA GLU A 111 -6.74 -0.51 -13.92
C GLU A 111 -7.52 -1.63 -13.20
N PHE A 112 -7.61 -1.57 -11.87
CA PHE A 112 -8.38 -2.52 -11.06
C PHE A 112 -9.86 -2.13 -11.00
#